data_AF-A0A2H3LBQ1-F1
#
_entry.id   AF-A0A2H3LBQ1-F1
#
_cell.length_a   1.000
_cell.length_b   1.000
_cell.length_c   1.000
_cell.angle_alpha   90.00
_cell.angle_beta   90.00
_cell.angle_gamma   90.00
#
_symmetry.space_group_name_H-M   'P 1'
#
loop_
_entity.id
_entity.type
_entity.pdbx_description
1 polymer ?
#
loop_
_entity_poly.entity_id
_entity_poly.type
_entity_poly.pdbx_seq_one_letter_code
_entity_poly.pdbx_strand_id
1 'polypeptide(L)'
;MAQGSAWPPEPDLPPSSAQESSFDDEQRFSEWIQKRLAIYQTLEQQIQTSIQQTVEFGGEFTRQLEQETERFIARYRRQRQEQIQMRDALRQELADLRVALAEERRQHDQALNQARHQAEQERAQTRQQVAAEVAQQRAAAKADCERMIREAQAEREQILAETQQMSAQLMDLQRSLSNMLKPMSSVGLPPSSTSEAKKNVELAERSYARVSESPSTGALPPVQANWPEPSVRPFAPDAPPSQPDPESQRMVEATVPGEPAVVVESAPPAEPAPPAAHPEQTEYTVHFKDVQSFIIASDLLDRIGNLNGIESTRLVEYEHQQLSVAVSYRGAIPLERMLKERLSEVAVVVDVVGQ
;
A
#
# COMPACT_ATOMS: atom_id res chain seq x y z
N MET A 1 -68.62 25.34 -3.20
CA MET A 1 -70.03 25.63 -3.51
C MET A 1 -70.28 27.09 -3.15
N ALA A 2 -70.36 27.98 -4.15
CA ALA A 2 -70.59 29.39 -3.93
C ALA A 2 -72.08 29.62 -3.72
N GLN A 3 -72.52 29.82 -2.48
CA GLN A 3 -73.83 30.41 -2.22
C GLN A 3 -73.71 31.90 -2.54
N GLY A 4 -74.44 32.36 -3.54
CA GLY A 4 -74.53 33.76 -3.89
C GLY A 4 -75.14 34.53 -2.73
N SER A 5 -74.35 35.40 -2.09
CA SER A 5 -74.85 36.44 -1.21
C SER A 5 -75.72 37.37 -2.05
N ALA A 6 -77.03 37.15 -2.00
CA ALA A 6 -78.00 38.16 -2.40
C ALA A 6 -77.79 39.34 -1.45
N TRP A 7 -77.25 40.45 -1.99
CA TRP A 7 -77.20 41.71 -1.27
C TRP A 7 -78.62 42.08 -0.84
N PRO A 8 -78.83 42.58 0.40
CA PRO A 8 -80.12 43.10 0.78
C PRO A 8 -80.50 44.27 -0.14
N PRO A 9 -81.79 44.46 -0.44
CA PRO A 9 -82.26 45.55 -1.29
C PRO A 9 -81.77 46.89 -0.72
N GLU A 10 -81.29 47.76 -1.61
CA GLU A 10 -80.81 49.10 -1.30
C GLU A 10 -81.92 49.87 -0.55
N PRO A 11 -81.63 50.53 0.59
CA PRO A 11 -82.67 51.22 1.34
C PRO A 11 -83.18 52.43 0.55
N ASP A 12 -84.48 52.45 0.24
CA ASP A 12 -85.13 53.56 -0.45
C ASP A 12 -84.84 54.90 0.25
N LEU A 13 -84.55 55.91 -0.56
CA LEU A 13 -84.30 57.29 -0.12
C LEU A 13 -85.49 57.84 0.67
N PRO A 14 -85.27 58.73 1.65
CA PRO A 14 -86.36 59.34 2.40
C PRO A 14 -87.33 60.08 1.45
N PRO A 15 -88.64 60.10 1.72
CA PRO A 15 -89.59 60.82 0.90
C PRO A 15 -89.21 62.30 0.85
N SER A 16 -88.95 62.81 -0.36
CA SER A 16 -88.53 64.19 -0.59
C SER A 16 -89.66 65.14 -0.19
N SER A 17 -89.33 66.06 0.71
CA SER A 17 -90.24 67.03 1.32
C SER A 17 -90.97 67.89 0.28
N ALA A 18 -92.29 67.69 0.17
CA ALA A 18 -93.22 68.66 -0.41
C ALA A 18 -94.37 68.86 0.59
N GLN A 19 -94.60 70.13 0.93
CA GLN A 19 -95.51 70.61 1.97
C GLN A 19 -96.95 70.07 1.82
N GLU A 20 -97.51 69.58 2.93
CA GLU A 20 -98.94 69.55 3.36
C GLU A 20 -99.41 68.19 3.97
N SER A 21 -98.94 67.85 5.17
CA SER A 21 -99.69 67.23 6.31
C SER A 21 -98.69 66.65 7.34
N SER A 22 -98.39 67.39 8.41
CA SER A 22 -97.21 67.08 9.24
C SER A 22 -97.30 65.81 10.10
N PHE A 23 -98.47 65.18 10.21
CA PHE A 23 -98.66 64.00 11.05
C PHE A 23 -98.46 62.68 10.28
N ASP A 24 -98.92 62.61 9.03
CA ASP A 24 -98.77 61.41 8.20
C ASP A 24 -97.32 61.23 7.71
N ASP A 25 -96.59 62.32 7.49
CA ASP A 25 -95.16 62.28 7.12
C ASP A 25 -94.27 61.83 8.29
N GLU A 26 -94.60 62.21 9.53
CA GLU A 26 -93.87 61.80 10.72
C GLU A 26 -94.06 60.31 11.02
N GLN A 27 -95.28 59.80 10.80
CA GLN A 27 -95.57 58.38 10.90
C GLN A 27 -94.83 57.56 9.82
N ARG A 28 -94.82 58.01 8.56
CA ARG A 28 -94.05 57.36 7.47
C ARG A 28 -92.55 57.38 7.72
N PHE A 29 -92.02 58.46 8.25
CA PHE A 29 -90.61 58.56 8.63
C PHE A 29 -90.27 57.60 9.78
N SER A 30 -91.15 57.48 10.78
CA SER A 30 -90.98 56.53 11.88
C SER A 30 -90.98 55.07 11.42
N GLU A 31 -91.89 54.71 10.50
CA GLU A 31 -91.95 53.37 9.89
C GLU A 31 -90.71 53.08 9.05
N TRP A 32 -90.20 54.08 8.32
CA TRP A 32 -88.97 53.97 7.55
C TRP A 32 -87.75 53.74 8.45
N ILE A 33 -87.64 54.49 9.57
CA ILE A 33 -86.58 54.27 10.57
C ILE A 33 -86.68 52.87 11.17
N GLN A 34 -87.87 52.42 11.56
CA GLN A 34 -88.06 51.08 12.14
C GLN A 34 -87.69 49.97 11.16
N LYS A 35 -88.11 50.06 9.90
CA LYS A 35 -87.73 49.10 8.86
C LYS A 35 -86.22 49.07 8.66
N ARG A 36 -85.57 50.23 8.59
CA ARG A 36 -84.12 50.33 8.41
C ARG A 36 -83.36 49.78 9.61
N LEU A 37 -83.84 50.04 10.82
CA LEU A 37 -83.29 49.46 12.06
C LEU A 37 -83.40 47.93 12.05
N ALA A 38 -84.54 47.38 11.65
CA ALA A 38 -84.74 45.94 11.54
C ALA A 38 -83.82 45.27 10.51
N ILE A 39 -83.57 45.95 9.37
CA ILE A 39 -82.60 45.48 8.36
C ILE A 39 -81.19 45.46 8.95
N TYR A 40 -80.76 46.53 9.63
CA TYR A 40 -79.42 46.56 10.26
C TYR A 40 -79.27 45.51 11.36
N GLN A 41 -80.30 45.29 12.18
CA GLN A 41 -80.28 44.23 13.20
C GLN A 41 -80.16 42.83 12.57
N THR A 42 -80.87 42.57 11.48
CA THR A 42 -80.79 41.28 10.76
C THR A 42 -79.41 41.09 10.12
N LEU A 43 -78.86 42.15 9.51
CA LEU A 43 -77.51 42.14 8.95
C LEU A 43 -76.45 41.88 10.05
N GLU A 44 -76.59 42.53 11.21
CA GLU A 44 -75.69 42.34 12.34
C GLU A 44 -75.73 40.89 12.85
N GLN A 45 -76.92 40.29 12.99
CA GLN A 45 -77.06 38.88 13.36
C GLN A 45 -76.44 37.94 12.32
N GLN A 46 -76.61 38.23 11.03
CA GLN A 46 -76.01 37.43 9.95
C GLN A 46 -74.48 37.52 9.97
N ILE A 47 -73.93 38.72 10.20
CA ILE A 47 -72.48 38.94 10.33
C ILE A 47 -71.94 38.19 11.56
N GLN A 48 -72.59 38.31 12.71
CA GLN A 48 -72.18 37.59 13.94
C GLN A 48 -72.19 36.08 13.74
N THR A 49 -73.23 35.54 13.11
CA THR A 49 -73.33 34.10 12.81
C THR A 49 -72.23 33.65 11.83
N SER A 50 -71.96 34.44 10.79
CA SER A 50 -70.91 34.15 9.82
C SER A 50 -69.51 34.19 10.44
N ILE A 51 -69.24 35.18 11.30
CA ILE A 51 -67.97 35.27 12.05
C ILE A 51 -67.82 34.05 12.95
N GLN A 52 -68.87 33.67 13.68
CA GLN A 52 -68.82 32.54 14.58
C GLN A 52 -68.56 31.22 13.84
N GLN A 53 -69.25 30.97 12.73
CA GLN A 53 -68.99 29.81 11.87
C GLN A 53 -67.55 29.80 11.32
N THR A 54 -67.03 30.96 10.94
CA THR A 54 -65.66 31.08 10.42
C THR A 54 -64.63 30.78 11.50
N VAL A 55 -64.86 31.24 12.74
CA VAL A 55 -63.97 30.96 13.89
C VAL A 55 -64.03 29.49 14.29
N GLU A 56 -65.22 28.88 14.32
CA GLU A 56 -65.40 27.46 14.62
C GLU A 56 -64.72 26.59 13.56
N PHE A 57 -64.95 26.87 12.27
CA PHE A 57 -64.29 26.17 11.17
C PHE A 57 -62.76 26.35 11.23
N GLY A 58 -62.28 27.56 11.47
CA GLY A 58 -60.85 27.84 11.62
C GLY A 58 -60.24 27.04 12.77
N GLY A 59 -60.92 26.98 13.92
CA GLY A 59 -60.48 26.21 15.08
C GLY A 59 -60.44 24.70 14.84
N GLU A 60 -61.44 24.15 14.15
CA GLU A 60 -61.46 22.73 13.76
C GLU A 60 -60.37 22.41 12.73
N PHE A 61 -60.17 23.28 11.74
CA PHE A 61 -59.14 23.12 10.73
C PHE A 61 -57.73 23.15 11.34
N THR A 62 -57.46 24.10 12.25
CA THR A 62 -56.16 24.15 12.95
C THR A 62 -55.93 22.90 13.79
N ARG A 63 -56.94 22.42 14.53
CA ARG A 63 -56.81 21.16 15.31
C ARG A 63 -56.56 19.95 14.42
N GLN A 64 -57.20 19.86 13.24
CA GLN A 64 -56.95 18.78 12.30
C GLN A 64 -55.52 18.82 11.76
N LEU A 65 -55.03 20.01 11.37
CA LEU A 65 -53.65 20.20 10.94
C LEU A 65 -52.64 19.85 12.03
N GLU A 66 -52.88 20.26 13.27
CA GLU A 66 -52.03 19.90 14.41
C GLU A 66 -51.98 18.38 14.60
N GLN A 67 -53.11 17.69 14.55
CA GLN A 67 -53.13 16.23 14.66
C GLN A 67 -52.42 15.52 13.50
N GLU A 68 -52.59 16.00 12.27
CA GLU A 68 -51.93 15.42 11.11
C GLU A 68 -50.42 15.65 11.12
N THR A 69 -49.98 16.85 11.50
CA THR A 69 -48.57 17.18 11.63
C THR A 69 -47.91 16.38 12.76
N GLU A 70 -48.58 16.21 13.91
CA GLU A 70 -48.10 15.34 14.99
C GLU A 70 -47.96 13.88 14.53
N ARG A 71 -48.96 13.34 13.84
CA ARG A 71 -48.91 11.98 13.28
C ARG A 71 -47.80 11.83 12.25
N PHE A 72 -47.58 12.85 11.41
CA PHE A 72 -46.48 12.87 10.45
C PHE A 72 -45.12 12.87 11.16
N ILE A 73 -44.92 13.77 12.14
CA ILE A 73 -43.69 13.86 12.92
C ILE A 73 -43.42 12.55 13.67
N ALA A 74 -44.45 11.92 14.26
CA ALA A 74 -44.31 10.64 14.95
C ALA A 74 -43.85 9.53 14.00
N ARG A 75 -44.46 9.41 12.81
CA ARG A 75 -44.05 8.44 11.79
C ARG A 75 -42.62 8.70 11.31
N TYR A 76 -42.28 9.96 11.04
CA TYR A 76 -40.95 10.34 10.61
C TYR A 76 -39.87 10.03 11.66
N ARG A 77 -40.15 10.32 12.95
CA ARG A 77 -39.25 9.98 14.05
C ARG A 77 -39.04 8.47 14.18
N ARG A 78 -40.10 7.67 14.08
CA ARG A 78 -39.99 6.20 14.09
C ARG A 78 -39.13 5.71 12.93
N GLN A 79 -39.40 6.15 11.70
CA GLN A 79 -38.62 5.76 10.53
C GLN A 79 -37.14 6.13 10.69
N ARG A 80 -36.84 7.31 11.22
CA ARG A 80 -35.46 7.74 11.50
C ARG A 80 -34.80 6.86 12.55
N GLN A 81 -35.53 6.46 13.60
CA GLN A 81 -35.00 5.54 14.62
C GLN A 81 -34.70 4.16 14.04
N GLU A 82 -35.59 3.62 13.20
CA GLU A 82 -35.37 2.34 12.50
C GLU A 82 -34.12 2.40 11.62
N GLN A 83 -33.93 3.49 10.86
CA GLN A 83 -32.71 3.68 10.06
C GLN A 83 -31.44 3.78 10.92
N ILE A 84 -31.51 4.47 12.06
CA ILE A 84 -30.39 4.55 13.00
C ILE A 84 -30.06 3.16 13.56
N GLN A 85 -31.06 2.39 13.98
CA GLN A 85 -30.88 1.04 14.48
C GLN A 85 -30.26 0.11 13.42
N MET A 86 -30.76 0.17 12.17
CA MET A 86 -30.18 -0.61 11.07
C MET A 86 -28.73 -0.22 10.79
N ARG A 87 -28.41 1.08 10.77
CA ARG A 87 -27.04 1.56 10.60
C ARG A 87 -26.14 1.09 11.73
N ASP A 88 -26.61 1.13 12.97
CA ASP A 88 -25.82 0.76 14.13
C ASP A 88 -25.61 -0.76 14.19
N ALA A 89 -26.60 -1.57 13.79
CA ALA A 89 -26.47 -3.01 13.61
C ALA A 89 -25.42 -3.37 12.53
N LEU A 90 -25.49 -2.74 11.35
CA LEU A 90 -24.49 -2.95 10.30
C LEU A 90 -23.08 -2.53 10.73
N ARG A 91 -22.95 -1.46 11.52
CA ARG A 91 -21.66 -1.04 12.09
C ARG A 91 -21.11 -2.07 13.06
N GLN A 92 -21.97 -2.70 13.86
CA GLN A 92 -21.58 -3.77 14.76
C GLN A 92 -21.13 -5.00 13.99
N GLU A 93 -21.89 -5.46 12.99
CA GLU A 93 -21.51 -6.58 12.13
C GLU A 93 -20.16 -6.34 11.43
N LEU A 94 -19.93 -5.12 10.93
CA LEU A 94 -18.63 -4.76 10.34
C LEU A 94 -17.50 -4.74 11.37
N ALA A 95 -17.78 -4.37 12.63
CA ALA A 95 -16.79 -4.43 13.70
C ALA A 95 -16.43 -5.88 14.03
N ASP A 96 -17.43 -6.76 14.14
CA ASP A 96 -17.24 -8.17 14.42
C ASP A 96 -16.46 -8.87 13.29
N LEU A 97 -16.80 -8.59 12.03
CA LEU A 97 -16.06 -9.11 10.88
C LEU A 97 -14.61 -8.63 10.84
N ARG A 98 -14.33 -7.38 11.25
CA ARG A 98 -12.95 -6.87 11.35
C ARG A 98 -12.15 -7.59 12.43
N VAL A 99 -12.77 -7.88 13.57
CA VAL A 99 -12.14 -8.65 14.64
C VAL A 99 -11.85 -10.08 14.16
N ALA A 100 -12.83 -10.75 13.55
CA ALA A 100 -12.65 -12.09 13.00
C ALA A 100 -11.52 -12.14 11.95
N LEU A 101 -11.47 -11.16 11.02
CA LEU A 101 -10.39 -11.08 10.04
C LEU A 101 -9.02 -10.84 10.68
N ALA A 102 -8.95 -10.01 11.73
CA ALA A 102 -7.72 -9.78 12.46
C ALA A 102 -7.25 -11.03 13.20
N GLU A 103 -8.18 -11.82 13.74
CA GLU A 103 -7.89 -13.11 14.38
C GLU A 103 -7.39 -14.15 13.38
N GLU A 104 -8.05 -14.29 12.22
CA GLU A 104 -7.57 -15.19 11.16
C GLU A 104 -6.17 -14.80 10.67
N ARG A 105 -5.90 -13.51 10.48
CA ARG A 105 -4.56 -13.03 10.12
C ARG A 105 -3.53 -13.40 11.18
N ARG A 106 -3.84 -13.21 12.46
CA ARG A 106 -2.94 -13.60 13.56
C ARG A 106 -2.70 -15.10 13.57
N GLN A 107 -3.73 -15.92 13.36
CA GLN A 107 -3.58 -17.37 13.28
C GLN A 107 -2.71 -17.79 12.10
N HIS A 108 -2.92 -17.15 10.93
CA HIS A 108 -2.12 -17.40 9.74
C HIS A 108 -0.65 -17.02 9.97
N ASP A 109 -0.38 -15.84 10.56
CA ASP A 109 0.98 -15.40 10.88
C ASP A 109 1.65 -16.33 11.90
N GLN A 110 0.91 -16.81 12.90
CA GLN A 110 1.40 -17.80 13.85
C GLN A 110 1.76 -19.12 13.15
N ALA A 111 0.90 -19.61 12.25
CA ALA A 111 1.17 -20.82 11.48
C ALA A 111 2.40 -20.67 10.56
N LEU A 112 2.53 -19.52 9.88
CA LEU A 112 3.70 -19.21 9.07
C LEU A 112 4.99 -19.15 9.90
N ASN A 113 4.93 -18.53 11.07
CA ASN A 113 6.09 -18.47 11.96
C ASN A 113 6.46 -19.86 12.49
N GLN A 114 5.50 -20.70 12.86
CA GLN A 114 5.76 -22.08 13.27
C GLN A 114 6.39 -22.89 12.12
N ALA A 115 5.86 -22.78 10.91
CA ALA A 115 6.41 -23.44 9.73
C ALA A 115 7.84 -22.98 9.42
N ARG A 116 8.15 -21.68 9.59
CA ARG A 116 9.52 -21.16 9.43
C ARG A 116 10.47 -21.76 10.46
N HIS A 117 10.08 -21.80 11.73
CA HIS A 117 10.91 -22.39 12.78
C HIS A 117 11.16 -23.88 12.54
N GLN A 118 10.14 -24.63 12.10
CA GLN A 118 10.30 -26.04 11.74
C GLN A 118 11.26 -26.22 10.56
N ALA A 119 11.08 -25.45 9.48
CA ALA A 119 11.97 -25.50 8.32
C ALA A 119 13.43 -25.10 8.67
N GLU A 120 13.62 -24.15 9.57
CA GLU A 120 14.96 -23.78 10.07
C GLU A 120 15.60 -24.89 10.89
N GLN A 121 14.83 -25.57 11.74
CA GLN A 121 15.30 -26.72 12.50
C GLN A 121 15.70 -27.88 11.58
N GLU A 122 14.88 -28.20 10.57
CA GLU A 122 15.19 -29.24 9.58
C GLU A 122 16.46 -28.90 8.78
N ARG A 123 16.60 -27.63 8.37
CA ARG A 123 17.83 -27.15 7.71
C ARG A 123 19.05 -27.24 8.61
N ALA A 124 18.92 -26.90 9.89
CA ALA A 124 20.01 -27.01 10.85
C ALA A 124 20.43 -28.47 11.07
N GLN A 125 19.47 -29.39 11.20
CA GLN A 125 19.73 -30.83 11.30
C GLN A 125 20.42 -31.37 10.05
N THR A 126 19.93 -30.99 8.87
CA THR A 126 20.54 -31.40 7.58
C THR A 126 21.97 -30.89 7.47
N ARG A 127 22.23 -29.63 7.85
CA ARG A 127 23.59 -29.06 7.88
C ARG A 127 24.50 -29.82 8.84
N GLN A 128 24.00 -30.23 10.01
CA GLN A 128 24.77 -31.02 10.96
C GLN A 128 25.10 -32.42 10.41
N GLN A 129 24.13 -33.08 9.77
CA GLN A 129 24.33 -34.38 9.12
C GLN A 129 25.38 -34.29 8.02
N VAL A 130 25.24 -33.33 7.10
CA VAL A 130 26.21 -33.11 6.02
C VAL A 130 27.59 -32.75 6.58
N ALA A 131 27.67 -31.92 7.62
CA ALA A 131 28.95 -31.60 8.26
C ALA A 131 29.61 -32.84 8.89
N ALA A 132 28.83 -33.73 9.52
CA ALA A 132 29.32 -34.98 10.07
C ALA A 132 29.82 -35.94 8.98
N GLU A 133 29.08 -36.08 7.88
CA GLU A 133 29.50 -36.89 6.72
C GLU A 133 30.79 -36.37 6.10
N VAL A 134 30.91 -35.05 5.90
CA VAL A 134 32.12 -34.41 5.39
C VAL A 134 33.29 -34.62 6.35
N ALA A 135 33.08 -34.52 7.66
CA ALA A 135 34.12 -34.80 8.65
C ALA A 135 34.58 -36.27 8.60
N GLN A 136 33.66 -37.21 8.43
CA GLN A 136 33.97 -38.63 8.28
C GLN A 136 34.76 -38.91 6.99
N GLN A 137 34.35 -38.34 5.86
CA GLN A 137 35.07 -38.46 4.60
C GLN A 137 36.48 -37.88 4.68
N ARG A 138 36.65 -36.72 5.33
CA ARG A 138 37.96 -36.11 5.58
C ARG A 138 38.84 -36.98 6.47
N ALA A 139 38.28 -37.59 7.52
CA ALA A 139 39.01 -38.50 8.39
C ALA A 139 39.45 -39.77 7.64
N ALA A 140 38.59 -40.34 6.80
CA ALA A 140 38.92 -41.48 5.95
C ALA A 140 40.03 -41.14 4.94
N ALA A 141 39.90 -40.02 4.23
CA ALA A 141 40.91 -39.56 3.28
C ALA A 141 42.27 -39.31 3.96
N LYS A 142 42.26 -38.73 5.18
CA LYS A 142 43.48 -38.54 5.97
C LYS A 142 44.13 -39.88 6.35
N ALA A 143 43.33 -40.86 6.80
CA ALA A 143 43.82 -42.19 7.13
C ALA A 143 44.42 -42.91 5.91
N ASP A 144 43.82 -42.75 4.72
CA ASP A 144 44.36 -43.27 3.46
C ASP A 144 45.68 -42.61 3.06
N CYS A 145 45.78 -41.27 3.17
CA CYS A 145 47.03 -40.57 2.93
C CYS A 145 48.13 -41.04 3.89
N GLU A 146 47.83 -41.18 5.19
CA GLU A 146 48.80 -41.67 6.17
C GLU A 146 49.24 -43.11 5.88
N ARG A 147 48.33 -43.96 5.39
CA ARG A 147 48.67 -45.32 4.96
C ARG A 147 49.62 -45.30 3.77
N MET A 148 49.32 -44.53 2.73
CA MET A 148 50.21 -44.41 1.56
C MET A 148 51.60 -43.86 1.92
N ILE A 149 51.67 -42.90 2.86
CA ILE A 149 52.95 -42.38 3.35
C ILE A 149 53.75 -43.48 4.05
N ARG A 150 53.10 -44.30 4.88
CA ARG A 150 53.76 -45.44 5.56
C ARG A 150 54.26 -46.48 4.57
N GLU A 151 53.46 -46.82 3.56
CA GLU A 151 53.85 -47.74 2.49
C GLU A 151 55.06 -47.20 1.71
N ALA A 152 55.01 -45.93 1.27
CA ALA A 152 56.13 -45.29 0.58
C ALA A 152 57.41 -45.18 1.44
N GLN A 153 57.27 -44.98 2.76
CA GLN A 153 58.40 -45.01 3.69
C GLN A 153 59.01 -46.41 3.80
N ALA A 154 58.17 -47.45 3.92
CA ALA A 154 58.64 -48.83 3.95
C ALA A 154 59.35 -49.24 2.66
N GLU A 155 58.81 -48.85 1.50
CA GLU A 155 59.45 -49.07 0.19
C GLU A 155 60.81 -48.35 0.10
N ARG A 156 60.88 -47.10 0.58
CA ARG A 156 62.14 -46.36 0.64
C ARG A 156 63.18 -47.05 1.52
N GLU A 157 62.77 -47.52 2.70
CA GLU A 157 63.65 -48.26 3.60
C GLU A 157 64.15 -49.56 2.96
N GLN A 158 63.28 -50.28 2.24
CA GLN A 158 63.67 -51.46 1.47
C GLN A 158 64.69 -51.13 0.38
N ILE A 159 64.44 -50.10 -0.44
CA ILE A 159 65.39 -49.67 -1.49
C ILE A 159 66.73 -49.26 -0.88
N LEU A 160 66.72 -48.56 0.26
CA LEU A 160 67.95 -48.20 0.97
C LEU A 160 68.71 -49.45 1.45
N ALA A 161 68.01 -50.45 1.99
CA ALA A 161 68.62 -51.72 2.41
C ALA A 161 69.22 -52.49 1.23
N GLU A 162 68.51 -52.60 0.11
CA GLU A 162 69.00 -53.23 -1.12
C GLU A 162 70.21 -52.49 -1.70
N THR A 163 70.18 -51.16 -1.68
CA THR A 163 71.32 -50.32 -2.11
C THR A 163 72.54 -50.55 -1.22
N GLN A 164 72.35 -50.61 0.10
CA GLN A 164 73.42 -50.95 1.04
C GLN A 164 73.98 -52.35 0.79
N GLN A 165 73.12 -53.35 0.53
CA GLN A 165 73.55 -54.70 0.18
C GLN A 165 74.35 -54.73 -1.12
N MET A 166 73.88 -54.07 -2.19
CA MET A 166 74.60 -54.01 -3.47
C MET A 166 75.94 -53.26 -3.33
N SER A 167 75.98 -52.16 -2.58
CA SER A 167 77.24 -51.45 -2.31
C SER A 167 78.24 -52.29 -1.51
N ALA A 168 77.78 -53.10 -0.55
CA ALA A 168 78.63 -54.04 0.16
C ALA A 168 79.18 -55.12 -0.79
N GLN A 169 78.34 -55.69 -1.67
CA GLN A 169 78.76 -56.63 -2.70
C GLN A 169 79.80 -56.02 -3.66
N LEU A 170 79.61 -54.76 -4.06
CA LEU A 170 80.57 -54.04 -4.89
C LEU A 170 81.90 -53.81 -4.16
N MET A 171 81.88 -53.44 -2.87
CA MET A 171 83.09 -53.31 -2.06
C MET A 171 83.82 -54.65 -1.91
N ASP A 172 83.10 -55.76 -1.72
CA ASP A 172 83.69 -57.09 -1.65
C ASP A 172 84.26 -57.56 -2.99
N LEU A 173 83.59 -57.26 -4.11
CA LEU A 173 84.13 -57.48 -5.46
C LEU A 173 85.39 -56.63 -5.71
N GLN A 174 85.38 -55.36 -5.34
CA GLN A 174 86.55 -54.50 -5.43
C GLN A 174 87.72 -55.04 -4.58
N ARG A 175 87.42 -55.55 -3.37
CA ARG A 175 88.41 -56.18 -2.49
C ARG A 175 88.93 -57.49 -3.10
N SER A 176 88.08 -58.31 -3.71
CA SER A 176 88.47 -59.53 -4.45
C SER A 176 89.40 -59.19 -5.63
N LEU A 177 89.01 -58.23 -6.47
CA LEU A 177 89.82 -57.74 -7.59
C LEU A 177 91.16 -57.18 -7.10
N SER A 178 91.15 -56.34 -6.05
CA SER A 178 92.38 -55.82 -5.44
C SER A 178 93.29 -56.94 -4.93
N ASN A 179 92.72 -57.99 -4.32
CA ASN A 179 93.47 -59.14 -3.84
C ASN A 179 93.99 -60.04 -4.98
N MET A 180 93.32 -60.09 -6.14
CA MET A 180 93.82 -60.75 -7.36
C MET A 180 94.84 -59.91 -8.14
N LEU A 181 94.81 -58.58 -8.00
CA LEU A 181 95.77 -57.65 -8.61
C LEU A 181 97.03 -57.43 -7.75
N LYS A 182 96.96 -57.67 -6.43
CA LYS A 182 98.11 -57.59 -5.51
C LYS A 182 99.30 -58.49 -5.86
N PRO A 183 99.15 -59.69 -6.46
CA PRO A 183 100.27 -60.48 -6.95
C PRO A 183 100.87 -59.99 -8.28
N MET A 184 100.20 -59.08 -9.02
CA MET A 184 100.66 -58.60 -10.33
C MET A 184 101.12 -57.13 -10.35
N SER A 185 100.92 -56.37 -9.26
CA SER A 185 101.42 -55.00 -9.13
C SER A 185 102.84 -54.97 -8.53
N SER A 186 103.79 -55.58 -9.22
CA SER A 186 105.23 -55.34 -9.08
C SER A 186 105.87 -55.10 -10.46
N VAL A 187 105.23 -54.30 -11.32
CA VAL A 187 105.89 -53.67 -12.46
C VAL A 187 105.31 -52.26 -12.59
N GLY A 188 106.20 -51.27 -12.56
CA GLY A 188 105.84 -49.88 -12.33
C GLY A 188 105.37 -49.10 -13.56
N LEU A 189 105.42 -47.78 -13.33
CA LEU A 189 105.21 -46.62 -14.19
C LEU A 189 103.85 -45.90 -14.05
N PRO A 190 103.86 -44.56 -14.20
CA PRO A 190 103.00 -43.63 -13.48
C PRO A 190 101.77 -43.23 -14.32
N PRO A 191 100.71 -42.67 -13.72
CA PRO A 191 99.72 -41.95 -14.50
C PRO A 191 100.01 -40.44 -14.44
N SER A 192 100.50 -39.92 -15.56
CA SER A 192 100.14 -38.56 -15.99
C SER A 192 98.66 -38.57 -16.39
N SER A 193 97.86 -37.70 -15.78
CA SER A 193 96.56 -37.18 -16.26
C SER A 193 95.73 -36.72 -15.04
N THR A 194 96.02 -35.52 -14.53
CA THR A 194 95.31 -34.93 -13.38
C THR A 194 94.52 -33.68 -13.76
N SER A 195 93.85 -33.67 -14.92
CA SER A 195 93.01 -32.53 -15.32
C SER A 195 91.54 -32.91 -15.53
N GLU A 196 91.25 -34.03 -16.18
CA GLU A 196 89.85 -34.43 -16.45
C GLU A 196 89.20 -35.22 -15.30
N ALA A 197 89.98 -36.00 -14.53
CA ALA A 197 89.46 -36.73 -13.38
C ALA A 197 89.01 -35.80 -12.24
N LYS A 198 89.69 -34.67 -12.02
CA LYS A 198 89.30 -33.69 -10.99
C LYS A 198 88.00 -32.95 -11.33
N LYS A 199 87.77 -32.60 -12.61
CA LYS A 199 86.51 -31.98 -13.05
C LYS A 199 85.32 -32.92 -12.97
N ASN A 200 85.53 -34.22 -13.21
CA ASN A 200 84.46 -35.21 -13.14
C ASN A 200 84.10 -35.58 -11.70
N VAL A 201 85.07 -35.58 -10.76
CA VAL A 201 84.80 -35.73 -9.32
C VAL A 201 84.11 -34.47 -8.76
N GLU A 202 84.49 -33.28 -9.19
CA GLU A 202 83.87 -32.01 -8.76
C GLU A 202 82.43 -31.83 -9.30
N LEU A 203 82.12 -32.39 -10.48
CA LEU A 203 80.74 -32.46 -11.00
C LEU A 203 79.88 -33.52 -10.28
N ALA A 204 80.48 -34.65 -9.89
CA ALA A 204 79.83 -35.68 -9.09
C ALA A 204 79.55 -35.17 -7.66
N GLU A 205 80.53 -34.53 -7.01
CA GLU A 205 80.33 -33.91 -5.68
C GLU A 205 79.33 -32.75 -5.74
N ARG A 206 79.26 -31.96 -6.81
CA ARG A 206 78.21 -30.94 -7.00
C ARG A 206 76.80 -31.52 -7.20
N SER A 207 76.69 -32.73 -7.74
CA SER A 207 75.40 -33.39 -7.93
C SER A 207 74.94 -34.14 -6.67
N TYR A 208 75.86 -34.70 -5.88
CA TYR A 208 75.53 -35.24 -4.55
C TYR A 208 75.31 -34.13 -3.50
N ALA A 209 76.04 -33.02 -3.53
CA ALA A 209 75.81 -31.88 -2.63
C ALA A 209 74.48 -31.17 -2.90
N ARG A 210 74.02 -31.09 -4.17
CA ARG A 210 72.67 -30.58 -4.49
C ARG A 210 71.52 -31.50 -4.07
N VAL A 211 71.80 -32.78 -3.80
CA VAL A 211 70.82 -33.73 -3.28
C VAL A 211 70.94 -33.89 -1.75
N SER A 212 72.08 -33.48 -1.16
CA SER A 212 72.37 -33.58 0.28
C SER A 212 72.18 -32.27 1.06
N GLU A 213 72.09 -31.11 0.40
CA GLU A 213 71.60 -29.86 0.98
C GLU A 213 70.08 -29.74 0.77
N SER A 214 69.35 -30.61 1.47
CA SER A 214 68.01 -30.26 1.94
C SER A 214 67.96 -30.64 3.41
N PRO A 215 67.93 -29.65 4.32
CA PRO A 215 67.90 -29.91 5.74
C PRO A 215 66.58 -30.59 6.12
N SER A 216 66.68 -31.82 6.62
CA SER A 216 65.69 -32.35 7.54
C SER A 216 65.90 -31.69 8.91
N THR A 217 65.22 -30.57 9.16
CA THR A 217 64.55 -30.31 10.45
C THR A 217 63.68 -29.06 10.35
N GLY A 218 62.37 -29.24 10.61
CA GLY A 218 61.50 -28.18 11.11
C GLY A 218 60.47 -27.64 10.12
N ALA A 219 59.24 -28.17 10.23
CA ALA A 219 58.00 -27.66 9.64
C ALA A 219 57.93 -27.68 8.10
N LEU A 220 57.19 -28.67 7.57
CA LEU A 220 56.50 -28.47 6.30
C LEU A 220 55.54 -27.28 6.47
N PRO A 221 55.70 -26.15 5.74
CA PRO A 221 54.55 -25.28 5.50
C PRO A 221 53.52 -26.10 4.70
N PRO A 222 52.21 -25.95 4.96
CA PRO A 222 51.22 -26.70 4.23
C PRO A 222 51.33 -26.36 2.74
N VAL A 223 51.55 -27.37 1.90
CA VAL A 223 51.35 -27.29 0.47
C VAL A 223 49.87 -26.97 0.27
N GLN A 224 49.56 -25.70 -0.01
CA GLN A 224 48.29 -25.32 -0.60
C GLN A 224 48.22 -25.97 -1.98
N ALA A 225 47.62 -27.16 -2.03
CA ALA A 225 46.98 -27.63 -3.23
C ALA A 225 45.88 -26.60 -3.54
N ASN A 226 46.17 -25.73 -4.51
CA ASN A 226 45.23 -24.76 -5.06
C ASN A 226 44.19 -25.53 -5.88
N TRP A 227 43.31 -26.26 -5.18
CA TRP A 227 42.01 -26.62 -5.71
C TRP A 227 41.18 -25.33 -5.73
N PRO A 228 40.40 -25.06 -6.79
CA PRO A 228 39.50 -23.92 -6.78
C PRO A 228 38.44 -24.17 -5.70
N GLU A 229 38.62 -23.58 -4.53
CA GLU A 229 37.53 -23.41 -3.58
C GLU A 229 36.47 -22.55 -4.27
N PRO A 230 35.18 -22.95 -4.27
CA PRO A 230 34.13 -22.01 -4.58
C PRO A 230 34.20 -20.91 -3.51
N SER A 231 34.32 -19.67 -3.97
CA SER A 231 34.33 -18.47 -3.12
C SER A 231 33.02 -18.39 -2.34
N VAL A 232 32.96 -19.04 -1.17
CA VAL A 232 31.92 -18.84 -0.17
C VAL A 232 32.45 -17.75 0.75
N ARG A 233 32.02 -16.52 0.50
CA ARG A 233 32.16 -15.43 1.47
C ARG A 233 31.61 -15.91 2.81
N PRO A 234 32.30 -15.70 3.94
CA PRO A 234 31.61 -15.72 5.22
C PRO A 234 30.63 -14.55 5.17
N PHE A 235 29.34 -14.84 5.11
CA PHE A 235 28.34 -13.84 5.48
C PHE A 235 28.68 -13.43 6.92
N ALA A 236 28.85 -12.13 7.12
CA ALA A 236 28.89 -11.54 8.44
C ALA A 236 27.71 -12.08 9.26
N PRO A 237 27.85 -12.30 10.58
CA PRO A 237 26.68 -12.47 11.42
C PRO A 237 25.84 -11.20 11.25
N ASP A 238 24.64 -11.35 10.70
CA ASP A 238 23.67 -10.27 10.69
C ASP A 238 23.52 -9.76 12.12
N ALA A 239 23.66 -8.44 12.25
CA ALA A 239 23.42 -7.73 13.48
C ALA A 239 22.04 -8.15 14.05
N PRO A 240 21.89 -8.31 15.37
CA PRO A 240 20.60 -8.60 15.96
C PRO A 240 19.60 -7.49 15.59
N PRO A 241 18.32 -7.80 15.37
CA PRO A 241 17.34 -6.77 15.05
C PRO A 241 17.23 -5.82 16.24
N SER A 242 17.46 -4.53 15.96
CA SER A 242 17.22 -3.44 16.88
C SER A 242 15.85 -3.60 17.54
N GLN A 243 15.85 -3.72 18.87
CA GLN A 243 14.67 -3.49 19.68
C GLN A 243 14.14 -2.09 19.39
N PRO A 244 12.82 -1.89 19.21
CA PRO A 244 12.24 -0.57 19.39
C PRO A 244 12.15 -0.30 20.89
N ASP A 245 13.00 0.60 21.39
CA ASP A 245 12.83 1.12 22.76
C ASP A 245 11.56 1.98 22.82
N PRO A 246 10.70 1.78 23.84
CA PRO A 246 9.46 2.52 24.00
C PRO A 246 9.68 3.69 24.95
N GLU A 247 10.08 4.88 24.47
CA GLU A 247 9.91 6.14 25.21
C GLU A 247 10.44 7.32 24.40
N SER A 248 9.55 8.01 23.68
CA SER A 248 9.64 9.45 23.39
C SER A 248 8.36 9.92 22.69
N GLN A 249 7.22 9.68 23.32
CA GLN A 249 6.06 10.56 23.18
C GLN A 249 5.97 11.39 24.44
N ARG A 250 6.56 12.58 24.41
CA ARG A 250 6.15 13.67 25.29
C ARG A 250 6.37 14.99 24.58
N MET A 251 5.24 15.59 24.20
CA MET A 251 4.95 17.02 24.24
C MET A 251 6.06 17.96 23.75
N VAL A 252 5.85 18.64 22.62
CA VAL A 252 5.78 20.11 22.61
C VAL A 252 4.83 20.55 21.50
N GLU A 253 3.67 21.01 21.91
CA GLU A 253 2.79 21.93 21.19
C GLU A 253 3.24 23.34 21.60
N ALA A 254 3.71 24.18 20.68
CA ALA A 254 3.70 25.65 20.79
C ALA A 254 4.37 26.34 19.58
N THR A 255 3.54 27.05 18.82
CA THR A 255 3.71 28.48 18.50
C THR A 255 4.97 28.91 17.72
N VAL A 256 4.77 29.19 16.42
CA VAL A 256 5.58 30.17 15.67
C VAL A 256 4.73 31.43 15.47
N PRO A 257 5.28 32.62 15.76
CA PRO A 257 5.26 33.65 14.73
C PRO A 257 6.60 34.40 14.64
N GLY A 258 6.98 34.81 13.43
CA GLY A 258 8.03 35.81 13.24
C GLY A 258 8.93 35.58 12.03
N GLU A 259 8.53 36.14 10.88
CA GLU A 259 9.44 36.70 9.87
C GLU A 259 10.29 37.85 10.47
N PRO A 260 11.38 38.36 9.83
CA PRO A 260 11.57 38.46 8.37
C PRO A 260 12.99 38.26 7.79
N ALA A 261 12.97 38.06 6.46
CA ALA A 261 13.85 38.61 5.43
C ALA A 261 15.37 38.60 5.61
N VAL A 262 16.05 37.82 4.76
CA VAL A 262 17.30 38.27 4.11
C VAL A 262 17.20 37.95 2.62
N VAL A 263 17.17 39.03 1.83
CA VAL A 263 17.40 39.05 0.39
C VAL A 263 18.90 38.85 0.15
N VAL A 264 19.27 37.84 -0.63
CA VAL A 264 20.54 37.82 -1.37
C VAL A 264 20.22 37.51 -2.82
N GLU A 265 20.53 38.49 -3.64
CA GLU A 265 20.39 38.58 -5.08
C GLU A 265 21.64 38.00 -5.77
N SER A 266 21.45 37.48 -6.98
CA SER A 266 22.43 37.25 -8.06
C SER A 266 23.13 35.88 -8.18
N ALA A 267 22.58 35.02 -9.04
CA ALA A 267 23.23 34.54 -10.28
C ALA A 267 22.17 33.81 -11.17
N PRO A 268 22.24 33.90 -12.52
CA PRO A 268 21.15 33.53 -13.42
C PRO A 268 20.99 32.01 -13.53
N PRO A 269 19.76 31.47 -13.68
CA PRO A 269 19.58 30.04 -13.88
C PRO A 269 19.97 29.65 -15.29
N ALA A 270 20.78 28.59 -15.40
CA ALA A 270 20.89 27.80 -16.61
C ALA A 270 19.48 27.33 -17.02
N GLU A 271 19.20 27.36 -18.32
CA GLU A 271 17.99 26.79 -18.94
C GLU A 271 17.59 25.46 -18.29
N PRO A 272 16.39 25.36 -17.68
CA PRO A 272 15.84 24.05 -17.37
C PRO A 272 15.35 23.42 -18.68
N ALA A 273 15.85 22.22 -18.96
CA ALA A 273 15.24 21.30 -19.90
C ALA A 273 13.71 21.23 -19.64
N PRO A 274 12.87 21.08 -20.68
CA PRO A 274 11.42 21.17 -20.55
C PRO A 274 10.93 20.16 -19.49
N PRO A 275 10.18 20.59 -18.47
CA PRO A 275 9.59 19.66 -17.53
C PRO A 275 8.60 18.77 -18.30
N ALA A 276 8.69 17.47 -18.05
CA ALA A 276 7.71 16.50 -18.49
C ALA A 276 6.30 17.01 -18.14
N ALA A 277 5.42 17.05 -19.14
CA ALA A 277 4.06 17.52 -19.03
C ALA A 277 3.37 16.90 -17.80
N HIS A 278 3.13 17.73 -16.78
CA HIS A 278 2.11 17.43 -15.79
C HIS A 278 0.77 17.44 -16.54
N PRO A 279 -0.05 16.37 -16.48
CA PRO A 279 -1.37 16.43 -17.07
C PRO A 279 -2.17 17.51 -16.32
N GLU A 280 -2.45 18.60 -17.01
CA GLU A 280 -3.26 19.72 -16.52
C GLU A 280 -4.60 19.19 -16.04
N GLN A 281 -4.96 19.53 -14.81
CA GLN A 281 -6.29 19.26 -14.29
C GLN A 281 -7.28 20.12 -15.08
N THR A 282 -8.08 19.49 -15.93
CA THR A 282 -9.06 20.21 -16.75
C THR A 282 -10.44 20.06 -16.14
N GLU A 283 -11.09 21.18 -15.87
CA GLU A 283 -12.49 21.21 -15.43
C GLU A 283 -13.41 21.22 -16.65
N TYR A 284 -14.36 20.27 -16.66
CA TYR A 284 -15.35 20.13 -17.72
C TYR A 284 -16.74 20.34 -17.15
N THR A 285 -17.61 21.01 -17.91
CA THR A 285 -19.06 20.98 -17.67
C THR A 285 -19.68 19.98 -18.63
N VAL A 286 -20.35 18.98 -18.09
CA VAL A 286 -20.99 17.92 -18.87
C VAL A 286 -22.50 18.07 -18.76
N HIS A 287 -23.17 18.14 -19.91
CA HIS A 287 -24.61 18.20 -20.02
C HIS A 287 -25.17 16.86 -20.51
N PHE A 288 -26.05 16.27 -19.70
CA PHE A 288 -26.80 15.07 -20.02
C PHE A 288 -28.25 15.45 -20.34
N LYS A 289 -28.76 15.03 -21.49
CA LYS A 289 -30.14 15.28 -21.91
C LYS A 289 -31.04 14.06 -21.66
N ASP A 290 -32.34 14.28 -21.59
CA ASP A 290 -33.39 13.26 -21.44
C ASP A 290 -33.35 12.49 -20.10
N VAL A 291 -32.90 13.15 -19.03
CA VAL A 291 -32.86 12.59 -17.68
C VAL A 291 -34.24 12.70 -17.03
N GLN A 292 -35.02 11.63 -17.14
CA GLN A 292 -36.46 11.59 -16.81
C GLN A 292 -36.80 11.81 -15.33
N SER A 293 -35.85 11.64 -14.40
CA SER A 293 -36.10 11.88 -12.98
C SER A 293 -34.83 12.25 -12.21
N PHE A 294 -35.01 12.92 -11.08
CA PHE A 294 -33.92 13.26 -10.15
C PHE A 294 -33.24 12.00 -9.56
N ILE A 295 -33.97 10.90 -9.39
CA ILE A 295 -33.41 9.62 -8.93
C ILE A 295 -32.40 9.10 -9.97
N ILE A 296 -32.75 9.15 -11.25
CA ILE A 296 -31.85 8.78 -12.35
C ILE A 296 -30.65 9.74 -12.43
N ALA A 297 -30.85 11.04 -12.13
CA ALA A 297 -29.77 12.03 -12.09
C ALA A 297 -28.75 11.73 -10.97
N SER A 298 -29.21 11.34 -9.78
CA SER A 298 -28.34 10.94 -8.67
C SER A 298 -27.53 9.68 -9.01
N ASP A 299 -28.19 8.66 -9.57
CA ASP A 299 -27.51 7.43 -9.99
C ASP A 299 -26.47 7.71 -11.09
N LEU A 300 -26.76 8.64 -12.00
CA LEU A 300 -25.81 9.06 -13.04
C LEU A 300 -24.60 9.77 -12.42
N LEU A 301 -24.79 10.66 -11.45
CA LEU A 301 -23.68 11.31 -10.73
C LEU A 301 -22.75 10.30 -10.06
N ASP A 302 -23.32 9.31 -9.36
CA ASP A 302 -22.54 8.26 -8.70
C ASP A 302 -21.79 7.39 -9.71
N ARG A 303 -22.42 7.07 -10.85
CA ARG A 303 -21.77 6.32 -11.93
C ARG A 303 -20.60 7.11 -12.54
N ILE A 304 -20.74 8.41 -12.73
CA ILE A 304 -19.69 9.29 -13.24
C ILE A 304 -18.55 9.38 -12.21
N GLY A 305 -18.85 9.59 -10.93
CA GLY A 305 -17.84 9.68 -9.87
C GLY A 305 -16.99 8.42 -9.70
N ASN A 306 -17.48 7.27 -10.16
CA ASN A 306 -16.77 5.99 -10.12
C ASN A 306 -15.97 5.67 -11.39
N LEU A 307 -15.95 6.56 -12.40
CA LEU A 307 -15.15 6.34 -13.61
C LEU A 307 -13.67 6.66 -13.37
N ASN A 308 -12.80 5.81 -13.95
CA ASN A 308 -11.36 5.96 -13.83
C ASN A 308 -10.89 7.29 -14.44
N GLY A 309 -10.17 8.08 -13.63
CA GLY A 309 -9.65 9.40 -14.02
C GLY A 309 -10.55 10.57 -13.64
N ILE A 310 -11.73 10.34 -13.06
CA ILE A 310 -12.55 11.41 -12.48
C ILE A 310 -12.13 11.63 -11.02
N GLU A 311 -11.69 12.85 -10.70
CA GLU A 311 -11.22 13.22 -9.36
C GLU A 311 -12.33 13.84 -8.51
N SER A 312 -13.26 14.56 -9.15
CA SER A 312 -14.39 15.19 -8.48
C SER A 312 -15.56 15.35 -9.43
N THR A 313 -16.77 15.16 -8.89
CA THR A 313 -18.03 15.44 -9.59
C THR A 313 -18.90 16.32 -8.73
N ARG A 314 -19.51 17.34 -9.33
CA ARG A 314 -20.44 18.23 -8.64
C ARG A 314 -21.65 18.50 -9.51
N LEU A 315 -22.83 18.31 -8.95
CA LEU A 315 -24.07 18.76 -9.57
C LEU A 315 -24.05 20.29 -9.70
N VAL A 316 -24.21 20.79 -10.92
CA VAL A 316 -24.32 22.23 -11.20
C VAL A 316 -25.78 22.63 -11.26
N GLU A 317 -26.57 21.91 -12.06
CA GLU A 317 -27.96 22.24 -12.32
C GLU A 317 -28.75 21.01 -12.78
N TYR A 318 -30.03 20.94 -12.39
CA TYR A 318 -31.00 19.99 -12.93
C TYR A 318 -32.30 20.72 -13.25
N GLU A 319 -32.53 20.97 -14.53
CA GLU A 319 -33.71 21.69 -15.01
C GLU A 319 -34.19 21.08 -16.34
N HIS A 320 -35.50 21.04 -16.58
CA HIS A 320 -36.08 20.60 -17.87
C HIS A 320 -35.55 19.26 -18.43
N GLN A 321 -35.33 18.24 -17.57
CA GLN A 321 -34.75 16.94 -17.94
C GLN A 321 -33.32 17.00 -18.46
N GLN A 322 -32.62 18.12 -18.24
CA GLN A 322 -31.20 18.30 -18.50
C GLN A 322 -30.45 18.32 -17.17
N LEU A 323 -29.38 17.52 -17.09
CA LEU A 323 -28.50 17.43 -15.94
C LEU A 323 -27.13 18.01 -16.31
N SER A 324 -26.71 19.06 -15.61
CA SER A 324 -25.41 19.71 -15.79
C SER A 324 -24.49 19.34 -14.63
N VAL A 325 -23.33 18.75 -14.94
CA VAL A 325 -22.37 18.22 -13.96
C VAL A 325 -20.99 18.81 -14.23
N ALA A 326 -20.37 19.40 -13.22
CA ALA A 326 -18.97 19.78 -13.26
C ALA A 326 -18.11 18.56 -12.91
N VAL A 327 -17.15 18.24 -13.78
CA VAL A 327 -16.29 17.07 -13.66
C VAL A 327 -14.83 17.54 -13.73
N SER A 328 -14.07 17.23 -12.67
CA SER A 328 -12.61 17.36 -12.69
C SER A 328 -12.04 16.04 -13.19
N TYR A 329 -11.40 16.06 -14.36
CA TYR A 329 -10.92 14.85 -15.03
C TYR A 329 -9.42 14.91 -15.29
N ARG A 330 -8.76 13.81 -14.95
CA ARG A 330 -7.34 13.56 -15.15
C ARG A 330 -7.15 12.16 -15.73
N GLY A 331 -7.09 12.07 -17.04
CA GLY A 331 -6.88 10.81 -17.73
C GLY A 331 -6.38 10.97 -19.16
N ALA A 332 -5.77 9.91 -19.68
CA ALA A 332 -5.18 9.90 -21.03
C ALA A 332 -6.22 9.78 -22.16
N ILE A 333 -7.46 9.39 -21.83
CA ILE A 333 -8.57 9.21 -22.78
C ILE A 333 -9.43 10.48 -22.74
N PRO A 334 -9.89 11.05 -23.87
CA PRO A 334 -10.81 12.20 -23.84
C PRO A 334 -12.09 11.89 -23.05
N LEU A 335 -12.47 12.80 -22.14
CA LEU A 335 -13.64 12.64 -21.25
C LEU A 335 -14.92 12.32 -22.03
N GLU A 336 -15.16 13.01 -23.15
CA GLU A 336 -16.31 12.79 -24.02
C GLU A 336 -16.38 11.35 -24.55
N ARG A 337 -15.24 10.79 -24.95
CA ARG A 337 -15.15 9.41 -25.46
C ARG A 337 -15.44 8.40 -24.36
N MET A 338 -14.87 8.61 -23.17
CA MET A 338 -15.10 7.77 -22.01
C MET A 338 -16.58 7.77 -21.60
N LEU A 339 -17.20 8.94 -21.54
CA LEU A 339 -18.61 9.07 -21.16
C LEU A 339 -19.53 8.45 -22.22
N LYS A 340 -19.29 8.67 -23.51
CA LYS A 340 -20.08 8.04 -24.59
C LYS A 340 -19.96 6.51 -24.61
N GLU A 341 -18.81 5.96 -24.27
CA GLU A 341 -18.59 4.51 -24.24
C GLU A 341 -19.22 3.85 -23.00
N ARG A 342 -19.21 4.54 -21.85
CA ARG A 342 -19.68 4.00 -20.57
C ARG A 342 -21.12 4.34 -20.23
N LEU A 343 -21.67 5.40 -20.84
CA LEU A 343 -23.03 5.89 -20.64
C LEU A 343 -23.75 6.01 -21.99
N SER A 344 -23.81 4.90 -22.73
CA SER A 344 -24.45 4.83 -24.06
C SER A 344 -25.96 5.08 -24.05
N GLU A 345 -26.58 5.08 -22.87
CA GLU A 345 -28.02 5.25 -22.65
C GLU A 345 -28.46 6.72 -22.65
N VAL A 346 -27.52 7.68 -22.60
CA VAL A 346 -27.81 9.11 -22.41
C VAL A 346 -27.04 9.97 -23.42
N ALA A 347 -27.68 10.99 -23.98
CA ALA A 347 -27.00 11.94 -24.85
C ALA A 347 -26.09 12.87 -24.02
N VAL A 348 -24.78 12.80 -24.28
CA VAL A 348 -23.74 13.55 -23.55
C VAL A 348 -23.16 14.66 -24.43
N VAL A 349 -23.13 15.89 -23.91
CA VAL A 349 -22.40 17.03 -24.46
C VAL A 349 -21.36 17.46 -23.42
N VAL A 350 -20.10 17.64 -23.81
CA VAL A 350 -19.00 18.03 -22.92
C VAL A 350 -18.48 19.39 -23.35
N ASP A 351 -18.56 20.37 -22.45
CA ASP A 351 -18.00 21.71 -22.63
C ASP A 351 -16.79 21.86 -21.71
N VAL A 352 -15.69 22.40 -22.25
CA VAL A 352 -14.46 22.66 -21.47
C VAL A 352 -14.59 24.02 -20.81
N VAL A 353 -14.40 24.10 -19.50
CA VAL A 353 -14.42 25.39 -18.80
C VAL A 353 -13.08 26.08 -19.08
N GLY A 354 -13.06 27.00 -20.05
CA GLY A 354 -11.89 27.85 -20.34
C GLY A 354 -11.44 28.00 -21.79
N GLN A 355 -12.29 27.71 -22.79
CA GLN A 355 -12.03 28.09 -24.20
C GLN A 355 -13.14 28.95 -24.79
#